data_AF-A0A9E3JRF2-F1
#
_entry.id   AF-A0A9E3JRF2-F1
#
_cell.length_a   1.000
_cell.length_b   1.000
_cell.length_c   1.000
_cell.angle_alpha   90.00
_cell.angle_beta   90.00
_cell.angle_gamma   90.00
#
_symmetry.space_group_name_H-M   'P 1'
#
loop_
_entity.id
_entity.type
_entity.pdbx_description
1 polymer ?
#
loop_
_entity_poly.entity_id
_entity_poly.type
_entity_poly.pdbx_seq_one_letter_code
_entity_poly.pdbx_strand_id
1 'polypeptide(L)'
;MIRAVLAVAALAVALLPVPIARDRAVAPAYDAVWLWAGVRAQPALATARRLYLLQGQVEATEPVRYAAQRAAIPRLGNREVWMVVR
;
A
#
# COMPACT_ATOMS: atom_id res chain seq x y z
N MET A 1 -25.47 -37.46 34.49
CA MET A 1 -24.18 -37.42 33.77
C MET A 1 -24.30 -36.88 32.35
N ILE A 2 -25.19 -37.42 31.49
CA ILE A 2 -25.36 -36.98 30.08
C ILE A 2 -25.61 -35.46 29.92
N ARG A 3 -26.45 -34.85 30.76
CA ARG A 3 -26.76 -33.41 30.68
C ARG A 3 -25.55 -32.51 30.94
N ALA A 4 -24.64 -32.92 31.83
CA ALA A 4 -23.42 -32.18 32.14
C ALA A 4 -22.41 -32.26 30.98
N VAL A 5 -22.31 -33.44 30.35
CA VAL A 5 -21.47 -33.64 29.15
C VAL A 5 -21.98 -32.78 28.00
N LEU A 6 -23.30 -32.72 27.79
CA LEU A 6 -23.91 -31.87 26.77
C LEU A 6 -23.68 -30.37 27.02
N ALA A 7 -23.76 -29.94 28.29
CA ALA A 7 -23.51 -28.53 28.65
C ALA A 7 -22.04 -28.14 28.42
N VAL A 8 -21.09 -29.01 28.76
CA VAL A 8 -19.66 -28.77 28.54
C VAL A 8 -19.34 -28.76 27.04
N ALA A 9 -19.93 -29.66 26.26
CA ALA A 9 -19.75 -29.68 24.80
C ALA A 9 -20.30 -28.40 24.13
N ALA A 10 -21.47 -27.93 24.54
CA ALA A 10 -22.06 -26.70 24.01
C ALA A 10 -21.21 -25.47 24.35
N LEU A 11 -20.68 -25.39 25.58
CA LEU A 11 -19.78 -24.31 25.99
C LEU A 11 -18.46 -24.35 25.20
N ALA A 12 -17.90 -25.55 24.98
CA ALA A 12 -16.68 -25.71 24.18
C ALA A 12 -16.88 -25.26 22.72
N VAL A 13 -18.05 -25.53 22.13
CA VAL A 13 -18.39 -25.05 20.77
C VAL A 13 -18.59 -23.54 20.73
N ALA A 14 -19.21 -22.95 21.76
CA ALA A 14 -19.41 -21.49 21.84
C ALA A 14 -18.10 -20.70 22.01
N LEU A 15 -17.06 -21.35 22.54
CA LEU A 15 -15.72 -20.78 22.71
C LEU A 15 -14.82 -20.95 21.47
N LEU A 16 -15.29 -21.62 20.41
CA LEU A 16 -14.51 -21.75 19.19
C LEU A 16 -14.39 -20.38 18.51
N PRO A 17 -13.17 -19.96 18.11
CA PRO A 17 -12.99 -18.73 17.37
C PRO A 17 -13.71 -18.83 16.02
N VAL A 18 -14.68 -17.93 15.78
CA VAL A 18 -15.33 -17.80 14.49
C VAL A 18 -14.35 -17.14 13.52
N PRO A 19 -13.97 -17.79 12.40
CA PRO A 19 -13.15 -17.14 11.39
C PRO A 19 -13.95 -16.00 10.76
N ILE A 20 -13.60 -14.77 11.12
CA ILE A 20 -14.13 -13.59 10.43
C ILE A 20 -13.45 -13.56 9.06
N ALA A 21 -14.22 -13.85 8.01
CA ALA A 21 -13.77 -13.63 6.64
C ALA A 21 -13.42 -12.15 6.49
N ARG A 22 -12.13 -11.83 6.44
CA ARG A 22 -11.69 -10.49 6.04
C ARG A 22 -11.98 -10.40 4.57
N ASP A 23 -12.91 -9.50 4.22
CA ASP A 23 -13.18 -9.20 2.83
C ASP A 23 -11.84 -8.86 2.17
N ARG A 24 -11.48 -9.62 1.14
CA ARG A 24 -10.17 -9.49 0.50
C ARG A 24 -10.24 -8.19 -0.27
N ALA A 25 -9.80 -7.10 0.37
CA ALA A 25 -9.85 -5.77 -0.22
C ALA A 25 -9.19 -5.83 -1.61
N VAL A 26 -10.02 -5.79 -2.66
CA VAL A 26 -9.55 -5.71 -4.03
C VAL A 26 -8.96 -4.31 -4.14
N ALA A 27 -7.63 -4.23 -4.17
CA ALA A 27 -6.97 -2.97 -4.43
C ALA A 27 -7.46 -2.48 -5.80
N PRO A 28 -7.98 -1.25 -5.92
CA PRO A 28 -8.38 -0.71 -7.21
C PRO A 28 -7.19 -0.74 -8.17
N ALA A 29 -7.43 -1.12 -9.41
CA ALA A 29 -6.42 -1.03 -10.45
C ALA A 29 -6.34 0.42 -10.93
N TYR A 30 -5.18 1.05 -10.73
CA TYR A 30 -4.92 2.41 -11.20
C TYR A 30 -4.04 2.35 -12.45
N ASP A 31 -4.38 3.12 -13.48
CA ASP A 31 -3.55 3.22 -14.68
C ASP A 31 -2.26 4.02 -14.41
N ALA A 32 -2.34 5.00 -13.52
CA ALA A 32 -1.24 5.86 -13.14
C ALA A 32 -1.13 6.03 -11.62
N VAL A 33 0.09 6.12 -11.12
CA VAL A 33 0.37 6.32 -9.69
C VAL A 33 1.47 7.34 -9.46
N TRP A 34 1.40 8.04 -8.33
CA TRP A 34 2.42 8.97 -7.86
C TRP A 34 3.26 8.33 -6.77
N LEU A 35 4.58 8.46 -6.86
CA LEU A 35 5.52 7.93 -5.88
C LEU A 35 6.47 9.02 -5.41
N TRP A 36 6.52 9.21 -4.09
CA TRP A 36 7.51 10.08 -3.45
C TRP A 36 8.79 9.31 -3.15
N ALA A 37 9.93 9.99 -3.20
CA ALA A 37 11.19 9.43 -2.76
C ALA A 37 11.10 8.97 -1.29
N GLY A 38 11.70 7.82 -0.97
CA GLY A 38 11.70 7.26 0.38
C GLY A 38 10.41 6.52 0.79
N VAL A 39 9.33 6.59 0.00
CA VAL A 39 8.11 5.81 0.25
C VAL A 39 8.30 4.38 -0.28
N ARG A 40 7.98 3.39 0.56
CA ARG A 40 7.99 1.98 0.16
C ARG A 40 7.01 1.76 -1.00
N ALA A 41 7.45 1.02 -2.01
CA ALA A 41 6.60 0.63 -3.12
C ALA A 41 5.33 -0.08 -2.63
N GLN A 42 4.18 0.43 -3.04
CA GLN A 42 2.86 -0.13 -2.71
C GLN A 42 2.37 -1.13 -3.77
N PRO A 43 1.47 -2.07 -3.43
CA PRO A 43 0.94 -3.05 -4.39
C PRO A 43 0.30 -2.44 -5.65
N ALA A 44 -0.26 -1.22 -5.56
CA ALA A 44 -0.82 -0.50 -6.70
C ALA A 44 0.20 -0.21 -7.83
N LEU A 45 1.51 -0.17 -7.52
CA LEU A 45 2.56 -0.02 -8.54
C LEU A 45 2.64 -1.24 -9.48
N ALA A 46 2.24 -2.43 -9.01
CA ALA A 46 2.35 -3.67 -9.78
C ALA A 46 1.45 -3.67 -11.02
N THR A 47 0.35 -2.92 -11.00
CA THR A 47 -0.62 -2.85 -12.10
C THR A 47 -0.56 -1.53 -12.88
N ALA A 48 0.07 -0.49 -12.32
CA ALA A 48 0.17 0.81 -12.97
C ALA A 48 1.06 0.78 -14.22
N ARG A 49 0.57 1.41 -15.29
CA ARG A 49 1.31 1.63 -16.55
C ARG A 49 2.20 2.87 -16.49
N ARG A 50 1.73 3.90 -15.78
CA ARG A 50 2.39 5.20 -15.65
C ARG A 50 2.82 5.46 -14.21
N LEU A 51 4.06 5.87 -14.03
CA LEU A 51 4.62 6.26 -12.75
C LEU A 51 5.06 7.73 -12.79
N TYR A 52 4.54 8.53 -11.87
CA TYR A 52 5.04 9.87 -11.57
C TYR A 52 5.98 9.78 -10.38
N LEU A 53 7.28 9.93 -10.62
CA LEU A 53 8.32 9.84 -9.60
C LEU A 53 8.78 11.24 -9.17
N LEU A 54 8.63 11.57 -7.89
CA LEU A 54 9.10 12.84 -7.36
C LEU A 54 10.63 12.91 -7.39
N GLN A 55 11.15 13.85 -8.17
CA GLN A 55 12.58 14.06 -8.38
C GLN A 55 13.13 15.19 -7.51
N GLY A 56 12.35 16.26 -7.35
CA GLY A 56 12.74 17.45 -6.61
C GLY A 56 11.55 18.32 -6.23
N GLN A 57 11.80 19.33 -5.41
CA GLN A 57 10.86 20.40 -5.10
C GLN A 57 11.53 21.76 -5.20
N VAL A 58 10.79 22.77 -5.62
CA VAL A 58 11.17 24.17 -5.57
C VAL A 58 10.64 24.76 -4.27
N GLU A 59 11.56 25.18 -3.42
CA GLU A 59 11.24 25.79 -2.13
C GLU A 59 11.13 27.30 -2.32
N ALA A 60 10.00 27.87 -1.88
CA ALA A 60 9.73 29.30 -1.91
C ALA A 60 10.50 30.05 -0.79
N THR A 61 11.82 29.92 -0.79
CA THR A 61 12.76 30.61 0.09
C THR A 61 13.40 31.81 -0.62
N GLU A 62 14.14 32.64 0.12
CA GLU A 62 15.02 33.68 -0.45
C GLU A 62 16.46 33.38 -0.03
N PRO A 63 17.36 32.97 -0.95
CA PRO A 63 17.11 32.72 -2.37
C PRO A 63 16.21 31.50 -2.61
N VAL A 64 15.55 31.44 -3.77
CA VAL A 64 14.79 30.24 -4.20
C VAL A 64 15.71 29.04 -4.27
N ARG A 65 15.29 27.91 -3.69
CA ARG A 65 16.10 26.70 -3.63
C ARG A 65 15.43 25.54 -4.33
N TYR A 66 16.23 24.79 -5.09
CA TYR A 66 15.84 23.49 -5.61
C TYR A 66 16.36 22.40 -4.68
N ALA A 67 15.45 21.59 -4.12
CA ALA A 67 15.77 20.48 -3.24
C ALA A 67 15.53 19.14 -3.95
N ALA A 68 16.63 18.47 -4.33
CA ALA A 68 16.59 17.14 -4.93
C ALA A 68 16.13 16.08 -3.90
N GLN A 69 15.12 15.29 -4.26
CA GLN A 69 14.57 14.23 -3.40
C GLN A 69 15.35 12.91 -3.50
N ARG A 70 16.28 12.82 -4.46
CA ARG A 70 17.22 11.68 -4.63
C ARG A 70 16.53 10.32 -4.60
N ALA A 71 15.41 10.19 -5.31
CA ALA A 71 14.71 8.92 -5.44
C ALA A 71 15.66 7.83 -5.97
N ALA A 72 15.56 6.62 -5.40
CA ALA A 72 16.29 5.47 -5.92
C ALA A 72 15.83 5.18 -7.36
N ILE A 73 16.77 4.80 -8.23
CA ILE A 73 16.46 4.43 -9.63
C ILE A 73 15.65 3.13 -9.60
N PRO A 74 14.36 3.17 -9.96
CA PRO A 74 13.50 2.01 -9.84
C PRO A 74 13.70 1.06 -11.04
N ARG A 75 13.60 -0.25 -10.80
CA ARG A 75 13.57 -1.27 -11.87
C ARG A 75 12.13 -1.42 -12.37
N LEU A 76 11.79 -0.75 -13.46
CA LEU A 76 10.37 -0.57 -13.84
C LEU A 76 9.88 -1.38 -15.05
N GLY A 77 10.74 -2.15 -15.72
CA GLY A 77 10.36 -2.84 -16.95
C GLY A 77 9.86 -1.84 -18.01
N ASN A 78 8.78 -2.19 -18.73
CA ASN A 78 8.22 -1.37 -19.82
C ASN A 78 7.19 -0.33 -19.35
N ARG A 79 7.39 0.29 -18.18
CA ARG A 79 6.50 1.33 -17.66
C ARG A 79 6.93 2.71 -18.14
N GLU A 80 5.96 3.59 -18.33
CA GLU A 80 6.22 5.01 -18.57
C GLU A 80 6.57 5.71 -17.25
N VAL A 81 7.68 6.44 -17.24
CA VAL A 81 8.18 7.13 -16.06
C VAL A 81 8.25 8.61 -16.32
N TRP A 82 7.57 9.37 -15.47
CA TRP A 82 7.55 10.83 -15.50
C TRP A 82 8.25 11.36 -14.26
N MET A 83 9.35 12.08 -14.44
CA MET A 83 10.05 12.74 -13.34
C MET A 83 9.31 14.03 -13.00
N VAL A 84 8.96 14.21 -11.72
CA VAL A 84 8.19 15.37 -11.28
C VAL A 84 9.01 16.30 -10.41
N VAL A 85 8.86 17.60 -10.68
CA VAL A 85 9.24 18.70 -9.79
C VAL A 85 7.97 19.39 -9.32
N ARG A 86 7.90 19.69 -8.01
CA ARG A 86 6.76 20.39 -7.39
C ARG A 86 7.17 21.73 -6.79
#